data_AF-A0A7Y6PZ20-F1
#
_entry.id   AF-A0A7Y6PZ20-F1
#
_cell.length_a   1.000
_cell.length_b   1.000
_cell.length_c   1.000
_cell.angle_alpha   90.00
_cell.angle_beta   90.00
_cell.angle_gamma   90.00
#
_symmetry.space_group_name_H-M   'P 1'
#
loop_
_entity.id
_entity.type
_entity.pdbx_description
1 polymer ?
#
loop_
_entity_poly.entity_id
_entity_poly.type
_entity_poly.pdbx_seq_one_letter_code
_entity_poly.pdbx_strand_id
1 'polypeptide(L)'
;MPPPAACMSQCDPSPGAANTCPQGYHCAPDGFCDAVCTPTGNECGDGYVCTPDGRCKGEDECTGLECQVVNCAAQGKPDTTLKGTVYAPNGTLPLYGIQVYVPNEALPPFTEGAECGRCADLPGAPIVQTTTDEAGNFTLPGVPAGSDIPLVITSGKWRRQIKISTVAECTDTQVAAADSRLPKNRTEGDIPRIALSTGNADSLECLLRRMGIADEEIGTAGDDRRVHLYDSKDSPGRGVPKFDANFPGGSGNFADSKTFWNDVNKLKAYDMVILSCEGGQYSSANKPQDALNAMKDYADLGGRVFLSHWHNIWISGNYKASPGSIANPNPVIQDWKDIATWTNGQNFSQKTDVIDETSNPKGPSFATWMVNVMGSTVRGQIPVKDARITSTGINTAKAELWTYELDSHAPQNFQFTTPVNAPADQRCGKVVYSDM
;
A
#
# COMPACT_ATOMS: atom_id res chain seq x y z
N MET A 1 -6.78 8.24 -38.37
CA MET A 1 -5.86 8.75 -39.41
C MET A 1 -5.29 7.55 -40.16
N PRO A 2 -5.12 7.61 -41.49
CA PRO A 2 -4.30 6.60 -42.15
C PRO A 2 -2.89 6.60 -41.52
N PRO A 3 -2.26 5.44 -41.34
CA PRO A 3 -0.89 5.37 -40.84
C PRO A 3 0.02 6.23 -41.73
N PRO A 4 1.01 6.94 -41.16
CA PRO A 4 1.99 7.69 -41.93
C PRO A 4 2.58 6.82 -43.04
N ALA A 5 2.88 7.39 -44.21
CA ALA A 5 3.43 6.60 -45.33
C ALA A 5 4.74 5.86 -44.96
N ALA A 6 5.50 6.40 -44.00
CA ALA A 6 6.68 5.76 -43.43
C ALA A 6 6.35 4.46 -42.68
N CYS A 7 5.13 4.30 -42.13
CA CYS A 7 4.72 3.09 -41.41
C CYS A 7 4.44 1.86 -42.30
N MET A 8 4.53 2.05 -43.63
CA MET A 8 4.30 0.99 -44.62
C MET A 8 5.61 0.62 -45.36
N SER A 9 6.73 1.19 -44.94
CA SER A 9 8.05 0.88 -45.49
C SER A 9 8.55 -0.45 -44.94
N GLN A 10 8.90 -1.40 -45.81
CA GLN A 10 9.48 -2.67 -45.40
C GLN A 10 10.91 -2.51 -44.90
N CYS A 11 11.27 -3.32 -43.91
CA CYS A 11 12.57 -3.37 -43.28
C CYS A 11 12.90 -4.81 -42.81
N ASP A 12 14.14 -5.07 -42.42
CA ASP A 12 14.59 -6.39 -41.92
C ASP A 12 14.57 -6.41 -40.38
N PRO A 13 13.67 -7.20 -39.74
CA PRO A 13 13.59 -7.26 -38.28
C PRO A 13 14.62 -8.20 -37.63
N SER A 14 15.54 -8.79 -38.42
CA SER A 14 16.54 -9.71 -37.90
C SER A 14 17.50 -9.01 -36.92
N PRO A 15 17.88 -9.65 -35.80
CA PRO A 15 18.87 -9.09 -34.89
C PRO A 15 20.19 -8.74 -35.61
N GLY A 16 20.65 -7.49 -35.46
CA GLY A 16 21.87 -6.98 -36.11
C GLY A 16 21.69 -6.48 -37.54
N ALA A 17 20.47 -6.45 -38.09
CA ALA A 17 20.20 -5.86 -39.39
C ALA A 17 20.31 -4.31 -39.35
N ALA A 18 20.76 -3.71 -40.45
CA ALA A 18 20.89 -2.26 -40.55
C ALA A 18 19.50 -1.59 -40.63
N ASN A 19 19.27 -0.55 -39.82
CA ASN A 19 18.02 0.21 -39.86
C ASN A 19 17.90 0.97 -41.20
N THR A 20 16.97 0.55 -42.05
CA THR A 20 16.67 1.15 -43.36
C THR A 20 15.48 2.09 -43.33
N CYS A 21 14.86 2.29 -42.16
CA CYS A 21 13.70 3.15 -41.99
C CYS A 21 14.06 4.64 -42.11
N PRO A 22 13.10 5.48 -42.55
CA PRO A 22 13.25 6.93 -42.51
C PRO A 22 13.57 7.42 -41.10
N GLN A 23 14.29 8.55 -41.01
CA GLN A 23 14.69 9.15 -39.74
C GLN A 23 13.48 9.32 -38.79
N GLY A 24 13.58 8.75 -37.58
CA GLY A 24 12.51 8.74 -36.57
C GLY A 24 11.56 7.55 -36.64
N TYR A 25 11.82 6.55 -37.47
CA TYR A 25 11.09 5.27 -37.55
C TYR A 25 12.05 4.08 -37.43
N HIS A 26 11.53 2.93 -37.01
CA HIS A 26 12.28 1.74 -36.61
C HIS A 26 11.64 0.45 -37.12
N CYS A 27 12.43 -0.59 -37.38
CA CYS A 27 11.86 -1.83 -37.90
C CYS A 27 11.11 -2.62 -36.82
N ALA A 28 9.79 -2.66 -36.91
CA ALA A 28 8.96 -3.48 -36.04
C ALA A 28 9.09 -4.97 -36.40
N PRO A 29 8.74 -5.89 -35.47
CA PRO A 29 8.83 -7.33 -35.70
C PRO A 29 8.01 -7.86 -36.88
N ASP A 30 7.05 -7.08 -37.37
CA ASP A 30 6.24 -7.41 -38.55
C ASP A 30 6.93 -7.07 -39.89
N GLY A 31 8.16 -6.53 -39.83
CA GLY A 31 8.96 -6.17 -41.00
C GLY A 31 8.60 -4.82 -41.61
N PHE A 32 7.94 -3.94 -40.86
CA PHE A 32 7.60 -2.59 -41.28
C PHE A 32 8.14 -1.53 -40.32
N CYS A 33 8.43 -0.34 -40.85
CA CYS A 33 8.90 0.77 -40.03
C CYS A 33 7.78 1.30 -39.11
N ASP A 34 8.04 1.57 -37.84
CA ASP A 34 7.09 2.16 -36.88
C ASP A 34 7.77 3.29 -36.08
N ALA A 35 6.98 4.23 -35.56
CA ALA A 35 7.45 5.38 -34.78
C ALA A 35 7.66 5.06 -33.29
N VAL A 36 7.35 3.84 -32.84
CA VAL A 36 7.37 3.43 -31.42
C VAL A 36 8.18 2.14 -31.27
N CYS A 37 9.22 2.15 -30.43
CA CYS A 37 9.97 0.95 -30.04
C CYS A 37 9.44 0.37 -28.71
N THR A 38 9.85 -0.86 -28.37
CA THR A 38 9.51 -1.45 -27.06
C THR A 38 10.76 -1.56 -26.17
N PRO A 39 10.67 -1.28 -24.85
CA PRO A 39 11.83 -1.34 -23.94
C PRO A 39 12.57 -2.70 -23.90
N THR A 40 11.90 -3.78 -24.26
CA THR A 40 12.44 -5.15 -24.27
C THR A 40 12.76 -5.68 -25.66
N GLY A 41 12.46 -4.91 -26.71
CA GLY A 41 12.67 -5.34 -28.08
C GLY A 41 14.03 -4.89 -28.62
N ASN A 42 14.34 -5.37 -29.82
CA ASN A 42 15.57 -5.09 -30.55
C ASN A 42 15.35 -4.08 -31.69
N GLU A 43 14.25 -3.33 -31.67
CA GLU A 43 13.79 -2.48 -32.78
C GLU A 43 14.75 -1.28 -33.03
N CYS A 44 15.58 -0.95 -32.04
CA CYS A 44 16.51 0.17 -32.10
C CYS A 44 17.83 -0.14 -32.82
N GLY A 45 18.18 -1.42 -32.99
CA GLY A 45 19.47 -1.84 -33.54
C GLY A 45 20.65 -1.67 -32.57
N ASP A 46 21.82 -2.15 -32.99
CA ASP A 46 23.02 -2.17 -32.15
C ASP A 46 23.50 -0.74 -31.80
N GLY A 47 23.80 -0.50 -30.52
CA GLY A 47 24.24 0.80 -30.01
C GLY A 47 23.12 1.79 -29.70
N TYR A 48 21.86 1.34 -29.73
CA TYR A 48 20.69 2.15 -29.39
C TYR A 48 19.72 1.36 -28.49
N VAL A 49 19.09 2.05 -27.53
CA VAL A 49 18.11 1.48 -26.60
C VAL A 49 16.78 2.20 -26.73
N CYS A 50 15.69 1.47 -26.48
CA CYS A 50 14.36 2.06 -26.46
C CYS A 50 14.10 2.79 -25.14
N THR A 51 13.73 4.07 -25.21
CA THR A 51 13.30 4.87 -24.07
C THR A 51 11.91 4.45 -23.59
N PRO A 52 11.54 4.78 -22.33
CA PRO A 52 10.18 4.55 -21.83
C PRO A 52 9.06 5.20 -22.66
N ASP A 53 9.34 6.30 -23.36
CA ASP A 53 8.41 6.96 -24.29
C ASP A 53 8.41 6.38 -25.71
N GLY A 54 9.10 5.25 -25.93
CA GLY A 54 9.07 4.49 -27.17
C GLY A 54 9.96 5.05 -28.28
N ARG A 55 11.08 5.71 -27.95
CA ARG A 55 12.06 6.23 -28.93
C ARG A 55 13.39 5.54 -28.81
N CYS A 56 14.06 5.29 -29.93
CA CYS A 56 15.43 4.79 -29.87
C CYS A 56 16.41 5.93 -29.62
N LYS A 57 17.21 5.80 -28.57
CA LYS A 57 18.31 6.72 -28.24
C LYS A 57 19.63 5.98 -28.30
N GLY A 58 20.71 6.65 -28.66
CA GLY A 58 22.04 6.03 -28.59
C GLY A 58 22.33 5.52 -27.17
N GLU A 59 23.12 4.45 -27.03
CA GLU A 59 23.57 3.97 -25.71
C GLU A 59 24.29 5.07 -24.90
N ASP A 60 24.96 5.99 -25.61
CA ASP A 60 25.62 7.17 -25.04
C ASP A 60 24.72 8.42 -24.97
N GLU A 61 23.49 8.32 -25.47
CA GLU A 61 22.53 9.43 -25.50
C GLU A 61 21.66 9.38 -24.24
N CYS A 62 21.59 10.52 -23.55
CA CYS A 62 20.85 10.68 -22.31
C CYS A 62 19.75 11.73 -22.51
N THR A 63 18.70 11.64 -21.70
CA THR A 63 17.51 12.48 -21.70
C THR A 63 17.16 12.88 -20.27
N GLY A 64 16.79 14.16 -20.08
CA GLY A 64 16.38 14.65 -18.78
C GLY A 64 17.51 14.58 -17.73
N LEU A 65 17.16 14.08 -16.55
CA LEU A 65 18.07 13.98 -15.41
C LEU A 65 19.08 12.84 -15.55
N GLU A 66 18.84 11.86 -16.42
CA GLU A 66 19.82 10.79 -16.64
C GLU A 66 21.13 11.33 -17.22
N CYS A 67 21.10 12.47 -17.93
CA CYS A 67 22.30 13.19 -18.39
C CYS A 67 23.17 13.76 -17.28
N GLN A 68 22.63 13.86 -16.07
CA GLN A 68 23.34 14.37 -14.91
C GLN A 68 23.93 13.22 -14.06
N VAL A 69 23.77 11.97 -14.50
CA VAL A 69 24.44 10.83 -13.88
C VAL A 69 25.90 10.81 -14.31
N VAL A 70 26.79 11.07 -13.35
CA VAL A 70 28.24 11.16 -13.60
C VAL A 70 28.85 9.76 -13.58
N ASN A 71 29.67 9.43 -14.59
CA ASN A 71 30.47 8.20 -14.60
C ASN A 71 31.66 8.32 -13.63
N CYS A 72 31.38 8.14 -12.34
CA CYS A 72 32.38 8.25 -11.27
C CYS A 72 33.43 7.15 -11.32
N ALA A 73 33.06 5.96 -11.81
CA ALA A 73 33.98 4.84 -12.00
C ALA A 73 35.12 5.20 -12.98
N ALA A 74 34.82 5.90 -14.08
CA ALA A 74 35.84 6.40 -15.01
C ALA A 74 36.80 7.42 -14.37
N GLN A 75 36.40 8.05 -13.26
CA GLN A 75 37.24 8.95 -12.47
C GLN A 75 37.95 8.26 -11.31
N GLY A 76 37.76 6.94 -11.12
CA GLY A 76 38.26 6.21 -9.95
C GLY A 76 37.63 6.65 -8.63
N LYS A 77 36.40 7.16 -8.65
CA LYS A 77 35.63 7.66 -7.49
C LYS A 77 34.41 6.79 -7.20
N PRO A 78 33.84 6.82 -5.98
CA PRO A 78 32.56 6.16 -5.68
C PRO A 78 31.39 6.81 -6.42
N ASP A 79 30.27 6.10 -6.54
CA ASP A 79 29.05 6.62 -7.16
C ASP A 79 28.48 7.83 -6.41
N THR A 80 27.86 8.74 -7.16
CA THR A 80 26.94 9.74 -6.57
C THR A 80 25.78 8.99 -5.90
N THR A 81 25.62 9.16 -4.59
CA THR A 81 24.71 8.32 -3.79
C THR A 81 23.86 9.14 -2.83
N LEU A 82 22.56 8.88 -2.76
CA LEU A 82 21.69 9.37 -1.68
C LEU A 82 21.52 8.32 -0.60
N LYS A 83 21.64 8.73 0.67
CA LYS A 83 21.43 7.88 1.85
C LYS A 83 20.49 8.54 2.84
N GLY A 84 19.70 7.76 3.56
CA GLY A 84 18.79 8.30 4.57
C GLY A 84 17.95 7.23 5.23
N THR A 85 16.97 7.67 6.01
CA THR A 85 16.01 6.79 6.69
C THR A 85 14.60 7.30 6.38
N VAL A 86 13.69 6.43 5.94
CA VAL A 86 12.30 6.81 5.72
C VAL A 86 11.49 6.64 7.00
N TYR A 87 10.77 7.69 7.38
CA TYR A 87 9.87 7.68 8.54
C TYR A 87 8.38 7.73 8.16
N ALA A 88 7.53 7.30 9.09
CA ALA A 88 6.11 7.61 9.09
C ALA A 88 5.88 9.14 9.13
N PRO A 89 4.66 9.62 8.84
CA PRO A 89 4.38 11.06 8.82
C PRO A 89 4.78 11.84 10.07
N ASN A 90 4.79 11.19 11.24
CA ASN A 90 5.24 11.77 12.50
C ASN A 90 6.76 12.04 12.58
N GLY A 91 7.56 11.50 11.64
CA GLY A 91 9.00 11.69 11.57
C GLY A 91 9.82 10.90 12.59
N THR A 92 9.22 9.97 13.33
CA THR A 92 9.90 9.24 14.42
C THR A 92 9.91 7.74 14.26
N LEU A 93 8.93 7.16 13.56
CA LEU A 93 8.84 5.72 13.31
C LEU A 93 9.52 5.36 11.98
N PRO A 94 10.70 4.71 11.96
CA PRO A 94 11.34 4.28 10.72
C PRO A 94 10.54 3.15 10.06
N LEU A 95 10.43 3.17 8.74
CA LEU A 95 9.57 2.28 7.98
C LEU A 95 10.37 1.32 7.10
N TYR A 96 10.15 0.03 7.32
CA TYR A 96 10.64 -1.05 6.46
C TYR A 96 9.82 -1.19 5.18
N GLY A 97 10.46 -1.50 4.05
CA GLY A 97 9.78 -1.86 2.82
C GLY A 97 9.21 -0.68 2.02
N ILE A 98 9.74 0.53 2.21
CA ILE A 98 9.32 1.72 1.47
C ILE A 98 10.16 1.89 0.22
N GLN A 99 9.51 2.18 -0.91
CA GLN A 99 10.19 2.44 -2.18
C GLN A 99 10.69 3.87 -2.22
N VAL A 100 11.96 4.05 -2.60
CA VAL A 100 12.64 5.34 -2.74
C VAL A 100 13.32 5.40 -4.10
N TYR A 101 13.05 6.43 -4.90
CA TYR A 101 13.58 6.53 -6.27
C TYR A 101 13.73 7.96 -6.77
N VAL A 102 14.56 8.14 -7.82
CA VAL A 102 14.68 9.39 -8.58
C VAL A 102 13.94 9.23 -9.90
N PRO A 103 12.83 9.96 -10.14
CA PRO A 103 12.14 9.92 -11.43
C PRO A 103 12.89 10.74 -12.49
N ASN A 104 12.86 10.28 -13.75
CA ASN A 104 13.32 11.06 -14.90
C ASN A 104 12.19 11.91 -15.52
N GLU A 105 10.93 11.58 -15.23
CA GLU A 105 9.74 12.22 -15.79
C GLU A 105 8.78 12.75 -14.71
N ALA A 106 7.84 13.59 -15.13
CA ALA A 106 6.77 14.07 -14.24
C ALA A 106 5.89 12.90 -13.77
N LEU A 107 5.58 12.88 -12.48
CA LEU A 107 4.69 11.85 -11.92
C LEU A 107 3.23 12.12 -12.32
N PRO A 108 2.46 11.10 -12.71
CA PRO A 108 1.04 11.25 -12.92
C PRO A 108 0.32 11.52 -11.59
N PRO A 109 -0.83 12.23 -11.62
CA PRO A 109 -1.73 12.32 -10.48
C PRO A 109 -2.15 10.93 -9.99
N PHE A 110 -2.45 10.78 -8.69
CA PHE A 110 -3.08 9.55 -8.23
C PHE A 110 -4.51 9.44 -8.71
N THR A 111 -4.90 8.21 -9.05
CA THR A 111 -6.30 7.84 -9.12
C THR A 111 -6.88 7.80 -7.71
N GLU A 112 -7.97 8.50 -7.47
CA GLU A 112 -8.73 8.44 -6.22
C GLU A 112 -9.57 7.17 -6.14
N GLY A 113 -9.63 6.54 -4.96
CA GLY A 113 -10.51 5.42 -4.68
C GLY A 113 -9.94 4.05 -5.03
N ALA A 114 -10.68 2.98 -4.70
CA ALA A 114 -10.21 1.62 -4.89
C ALA A 114 -9.85 1.35 -6.35
N GLU A 115 -8.61 0.92 -6.56
CA GLU A 115 -8.11 0.50 -7.85
C GLU A 115 -7.27 -0.76 -7.72
N CYS A 116 -7.26 -1.56 -8.79
CA CYS A 116 -6.46 -2.76 -8.86
C CYS A 116 -5.00 -2.39 -9.17
N GLY A 117 -4.31 -1.82 -8.17
CA GLY A 117 -2.88 -1.57 -8.22
C GLY A 117 -2.12 -2.89 -8.05
N ARG A 118 -1.67 -3.47 -9.16
CA ARG A 118 -0.72 -4.60 -9.17
C ARG A 118 0.70 -4.06 -8.96
N CYS A 119 1.68 -4.94 -8.80
CA CYS A 119 3.10 -4.58 -8.81
C CYS A 119 3.46 -3.98 -10.17
N ALA A 120 3.06 -2.73 -10.40
CA ALA A 120 3.38 -1.94 -11.58
C ALA A 120 4.73 -1.26 -11.36
N ASP A 121 5.40 -0.94 -12.45
CA ASP A 121 6.59 -0.11 -12.42
C ASP A 121 6.29 1.20 -11.72
N LEU A 122 7.27 1.70 -10.96
CA LEU A 122 7.16 3.01 -10.33
C LEU A 122 7.00 4.09 -11.43
N PRO A 123 6.09 5.05 -11.26
CA PRO A 123 5.81 6.03 -12.30
C PRO A 123 6.96 7.03 -12.48
N GLY A 124 6.98 7.72 -13.61
CA GLY A 124 7.94 8.78 -13.89
C GLY A 124 9.31 8.30 -14.34
N ALA A 125 9.39 7.11 -14.97
CA ALA A 125 10.60 6.52 -15.51
C ALA A 125 11.79 6.60 -14.52
N PRO A 126 11.78 5.83 -13.42
CA PRO A 126 12.83 5.88 -12.40
C PRO A 126 14.22 5.65 -13.02
N ILE A 127 15.16 6.55 -12.73
CA ILE A 127 16.57 6.41 -13.08
C ILE A 127 17.20 5.33 -12.19
N VAL A 128 16.94 5.44 -10.90
CA VAL A 128 17.40 4.52 -9.85
C VAL A 128 16.33 4.37 -8.79
N GLN A 129 16.22 3.17 -8.21
CA GLN A 129 15.27 2.86 -7.15
C GLN A 129 15.87 1.92 -6.11
N THR A 130 15.36 1.98 -4.88
CA THR A 130 15.72 1.09 -3.78
C THR A 130 14.52 0.88 -2.85
N THR A 131 14.64 -0.05 -1.91
CA THR A 131 13.65 -0.31 -0.86
C THR A 131 14.32 -0.20 0.50
N THR A 132 13.63 0.39 1.48
CA THR A 132 14.19 0.55 2.82
C THR A 132 14.36 -0.77 3.57
N ASP A 133 15.46 -0.90 4.31
CA ASP A 133 15.77 -2.04 5.18
C ASP A 133 14.92 -2.04 6.46
N GLU A 134 15.11 -3.05 7.32
CA GLU A 134 14.36 -3.21 8.58
C GLU A 134 14.63 -2.10 9.61
N ALA A 135 15.66 -1.28 9.42
CA ALA A 135 15.92 -0.07 10.22
C ALA A 135 15.37 1.19 9.53
N GLY A 136 14.70 1.05 8.39
CA GLY A 136 14.14 2.12 7.57
C GLY A 136 15.16 2.82 6.69
N ASN A 137 16.41 2.34 6.61
CA ASN A 137 17.45 3.00 5.86
C ASN A 137 17.34 2.70 4.36
N PHE A 138 17.73 3.66 3.54
CA PHE A 138 17.92 3.47 2.11
C PHE A 138 19.32 3.92 1.69
N THR A 139 19.85 3.26 0.66
CA THR A 139 21.02 3.70 -0.10
C THR A 139 20.66 3.61 -1.57
N LEU A 140 20.85 4.73 -2.28
CA LEU A 140 20.44 4.90 -3.67
C LEU A 140 21.65 5.41 -4.48
N PRO A 141 22.50 4.51 -4.99
CA PRO A 141 23.66 4.86 -5.82
C PRO A 141 23.23 5.19 -7.25
N GLY A 142 24.10 5.87 -8.01
CA GLY A 142 23.87 6.19 -9.41
C GLY A 142 22.85 7.32 -9.61
N VAL A 143 22.67 8.19 -8.62
CA VAL A 143 21.75 9.33 -8.76
C VAL A 143 22.38 10.46 -9.61
N PRO A 144 21.54 11.28 -10.27
CA PRO A 144 21.97 12.55 -10.86
C PRO A 144 22.70 13.46 -9.86
N ALA A 145 23.75 14.15 -10.30
CA ALA A 145 24.40 15.21 -9.55
C ALA A 145 23.89 16.58 -9.99
N GLY A 146 23.84 17.54 -9.06
CA GLY A 146 23.40 18.92 -9.36
C GLY A 146 22.38 19.46 -8.36
N SER A 147 21.64 20.47 -8.80
CA SER A 147 20.61 21.14 -7.99
C SER A 147 19.23 20.55 -8.22
N ASP A 148 18.40 20.59 -7.17
CA ASP A 148 16.96 20.26 -7.25
C ASP A 148 16.65 18.83 -7.74
N ILE A 149 17.48 17.86 -7.38
CA ILE A 149 17.29 16.45 -7.78
C ILE A 149 16.03 15.89 -7.11
N PRO A 150 15.03 15.40 -7.88
CA PRO A 150 13.79 14.90 -7.31
C PRO A 150 14.03 13.58 -6.57
N LEU A 151 13.40 13.42 -5.41
CA LEU A 151 13.34 12.16 -4.69
C LEU A 151 11.89 11.83 -4.38
N VAL A 152 11.47 10.62 -4.68
CA VAL A 152 10.13 10.12 -4.41
C VAL A 152 10.18 9.01 -3.38
N ILE A 153 9.32 9.12 -2.37
CA ILE A 153 9.15 8.15 -1.30
C ILE A 153 7.71 7.66 -1.38
N THR A 154 7.51 6.36 -1.59
CA THR A 154 6.16 5.82 -1.85
C THR A 154 5.89 4.46 -1.22
N SER A 155 4.66 4.27 -0.76
CA SER A 155 4.11 2.98 -0.31
C SER A 155 2.61 2.95 -0.55
N GLY A 156 2.16 2.06 -1.43
CA GLY A 156 0.77 2.05 -1.90
C GLY A 156 0.37 3.41 -2.48
N LYS A 157 -0.68 4.02 -1.92
CA LYS A 157 -1.18 5.36 -2.30
C LYS A 157 -0.67 6.50 -1.42
N TRP A 158 0.41 6.23 -0.70
CA TRP A 158 1.13 7.24 0.05
C TRP A 158 2.37 7.63 -0.76
N ARG A 159 2.48 8.88 -1.18
CA ARG A 159 3.61 9.36 -2.00
C ARG A 159 4.02 10.76 -1.63
N ARG A 160 5.31 10.98 -1.37
CA ARG A 160 5.88 12.32 -1.26
C ARG A 160 6.99 12.49 -2.28
N GLN A 161 6.96 13.61 -2.97
CA GLN A 161 8.00 14.06 -3.88
C GLN A 161 8.65 15.29 -3.29
N ILE A 162 9.97 15.27 -3.15
CA ILE A 162 10.78 16.40 -2.71
C ILE A 162 11.87 16.70 -3.74
N LYS A 163 12.56 17.83 -3.56
CA LYS A 163 13.77 18.18 -4.29
C LYS A 163 14.93 18.28 -3.32
N ILE A 164 16.01 17.54 -3.58
CA ILE A 164 17.26 17.66 -2.85
C ILE A 164 18.02 18.85 -3.45
N SER A 165 18.26 19.88 -2.64
CA SER A 165 18.75 21.18 -3.12
C SER A 165 20.10 21.07 -3.84
N THR A 166 20.98 20.19 -3.36
CA THR A 166 22.29 19.94 -3.97
C THR A 166 22.70 18.50 -3.73
N VAL A 167 23.07 17.80 -4.80
CA VAL A 167 23.71 16.48 -4.79
C VAL A 167 25.10 16.62 -5.38
N ALA A 168 26.13 16.42 -4.57
CA ALA A 168 27.52 16.53 -5.01
C ALA A 168 27.96 15.27 -5.77
N GLU A 169 28.60 15.47 -6.92
CA GLU A 169 29.06 14.38 -7.78
C GLU A 169 30.01 13.42 -7.04
N CYS A 170 29.88 12.13 -7.32
CA CYS A 170 30.81 11.09 -6.89
C CYS A 170 31.08 11.06 -5.38
N THR A 171 30.04 11.38 -4.59
CA THR A 171 30.07 11.36 -3.12
C THR A 171 28.72 10.90 -2.55
N ASP A 172 28.74 10.53 -1.28
CA ASP A 172 27.53 10.30 -0.50
C ASP A 172 26.89 11.63 -0.06
N THR A 173 25.59 11.77 -0.31
CA THR A 173 24.76 12.87 0.19
C THR A 173 23.69 12.30 1.14
N GLN A 174 23.68 12.79 2.38
CA GLN A 174 22.69 12.40 3.39
C GLN A 174 21.40 13.21 3.22
N VAL A 175 20.28 12.52 3.05
CA VAL A 175 18.93 13.11 3.07
C VAL A 175 18.51 13.31 4.52
N ALA A 176 18.07 14.52 4.85
CA ALA A 176 17.63 14.86 6.20
C ALA A 176 16.32 14.14 6.55
N ALA A 177 16.17 13.72 7.82
CA ALA A 177 14.97 13.02 8.29
C ALA A 177 13.66 13.79 8.07
N ALA A 178 13.69 15.13 8.11
CA ALA A 178 12.53 15.97 7.83
C ALA A 178 12.05 15.85 6.37
N ASP A 179 12.98 15.54 5.47
CA ASP A 179 12.76 15.39 4.04
C ASP A 179 12.42 13.93 3.69
N SER A 180 12.99 12.96 4.42
CA SER A 180 12.76 11.53 4.22
C SER A 180 11.66 10.94 5.11
N ARG A 181 10.43 11.44 4.97
CA ARG A 181 9.23 10.84 5.60
C ARG A 181 8.03 10.84 4.67
N LEU A 182 7.07 9.97 4.94
CA LEU A 182 5.76 10.04 4.28
C LEU A 182 5.05 11.38 4.60
N PRO A 183 4.21 11.88 3.68
CA PRO A 183 3.48 13.14 3.83
C PRO A 183 2.45 13.05 4.97
N LYS A 184 2.32 14.13 5.73
CA LYS A 184 1.36 14.25 6.84
C LYS A 184 0.01 14.83 6.42
N ASN A 185 0.00 15.58 5.32
CA ASN A 185 -1.18 16.17 4.71
C ASN A 185 -1.06 16.24 3.18
N ARG A 186 -2.15 16.61 2.50
CA ARG A 186 -2.24 16.70 1.03
C ARG A 186 -1.35 17.78 0.41
N THR A 187 -0.86 18.73 1.21
CA THR A 187 0.05 19.78 0.72
C THR A 187 1.49 19.30 0.60
N GLU A 188 1.85 18.21 1.28
CA GLU A 188 3.18 17.61 1.21
C GLU A 188 3.27 16.44 0.21
N GLY A 189 2.13 15.94 -0.26
CA GLY A 189 2.06 14.80 -1.16
C GLY A 189 0.73 14.06 -1.05
N ASP A 190 0.69 12.89 -1.64
CA ASP A 190 -0.49 12.05 -1.71
C ASP A 190 -0.61 11.19 -0.46
N ILE A 191 -1.81 11.18 0.11
CA ILE A 191 -2.23 10.34 1.24
C ILE A 191 -3.43 9.54 0.77
N PRO A 192 -3.57 8.26 1.10
CA PRO A 192 -4.77 7.50 0.77
C PRO A 192 -6.03 8.11 1.40
N ARG A 193 -7.16 8.06 0.70
CA ARG A 193 -8.47 8.38 1.28
C ARG A 193 -8.98 7.19 2.09
N ILE A 194 -9.27 7.42 3.36
CA ILE A 194 -9.58 6.40 4.37
C ILE A 194 -10.99 6.63 4.89
N ALA A 195 -11.84 5.60 4.83
CA ALA A 195 -13.04 5.52 5.64
C ALA A 195 -12.72 4.78 6.93
N LEU A 196 -13.02 5.38 8.08
CA LEU A 196 -12.83 4.76 9.38
C LEU A 196 -14.13 4.74 10.17
N SER A 197 -14.65 3.54 10.45
CA SER A 197 -15.75 3.36 11.40
C SER A 197 -15.18 3.35 12.81
N THR A 198 -15.67 4.22 13.69
CA THR A 198 -15.24 4.30 15.08
C THR A 198 -15.81 3.12 15.88
N GLY A 199 -15.07 2.69 16.89
CA GLY A 199 -15.40 1.58 17.78
C GLY A 199 -15.51 2.05 19.24
N ASN A 200 -16.01 1.17 20.12
CA ASN A 200 -16.02 1.43 21.56
C ASN A 200 -14.97 0.61 22.33
N ALA A 201 -14.36 -0.38 21.67
CA ALA A 201 -13.38 -1.31 22.27
C ALA A 201 -11.95 -1.00 21.80
N ASP A 202 -11.78 -0.32 20.68
CA ASP A 202 -10.53 0.25 20.20
C ASP A 202 -10.78 1.64 19.59
N SER A 203 -9.69 2.36 19.30
CA SER A 203 -9.72 3.74 18.79
C SER A 203 -8.69 3.91 17.69
N LEU A 204 -8.89 3.24 16.55
CA LEU A 204 -7.90 3.25 15.45
C LEU A 204 -7.77 4.63 14.78
N GLU A 205 -8.74 5.53 14.97
CA GLU A 205 -8.61 6.94 14.61
C GLU A 205 -7.44 7.61 15.36
N CYS A 206 -7.17 7.19 16.60
CA CYS A 206 -6.01 7.66 17.35
C CYS A 206 -4.70 7.11 16.79
N LEU A 207 -4.71 5.90 16.21
CA LEU A 207 -3.53 5.32 15.56
C LEU A 207 -3.12 6.14 14.34
N LEU A 208 -4.08 6.48 13.46
CA LEU A 208 -3.82 7.32 12.28
C LEU A 208 -3.22 8.69 12.67
N ARG A 209 -3.74 9.30 13.74
CA ARG A 209 -3.19 10.53 14.30
C ARG A 209 -1.79 10.36 14.87
N ARG A 210 -1.52 9.26 15.60
CA ARG A 210 -0.17 8.95 16.16
C ARG A 210 0.86 8.61 15.08
N MET A 211 0.42 8.02 13.97
CA MET A 211 1.27 7.84 12.77
C MET A 211 1.67 9.18 12.15
N GLY A 212 0.93 10.25 12.47
CA GLY A 212 1.26 11.63 12.12
C GLY A 212 0.43 12.19 10.97
N ILE A 213 -0.72 11.61 10.63
CA ILE A 213 -1.69 12.31 9.77
C ILE A 213 -2.11 13.58 10.50
N ALA A 214 -2.03 14.71 9.81
CA ALA A 214 -2.37 16.00 10.38
C ALA A 214 -3.87 16.08 10.72
N ASP A 215 -4.20 16.78 11.79
CA ASP A 215 -5.59 16.89 12.26
C ASP A 215 -6.50 17.45 11.15
N GLU A 216 -6.00 18.38 10.33
CA GLU A 216 -6.75 19.01 9.22
C GLU A 216 -7.17 18.03 8.11
N GLU A 217 -6.58 16.83 8.07
CA GLU A 217 -6.97 15.75 7.16
C GLU A 217 -8.03 14.81 7.77
N ILE A 218 -8.50 15.07 8.99
CA ILE A 218 -9.50 14.25 9.68
C ILE A 218 -10.84 14.96 9.68
N GLY A 219 -11.82 14.35 9.02
CA GLY A 219 -13.10 14.94 8.69
C GLY A 219 -14.28 13.97 8.75
N THR A 220 -15.33 14.36 8.06
CA THR A 220 -16.58 13.61 7.95
C THR A 220 -16.89 13.31 6.49
N ALA A 221 -17.72 12.30 6.26
CA ALA A 221 -18.16 11.94 4.93
C ALA A 221 -18.72 13.14 4.14
N GLY A 222 -18.14 13.41 2.97
CA GLY A 222 -18.57 14.46 2.05
C GLY A 222 -17.64 15.68 1.99
N ASP A 223 -16.67 15.79 2.91
CA ASP A 223 -15.58 16.75 2.77
C ASP A 223 -14.44 16.19 1.88
N ASP A 224 -13.42 17.02 1.63
CA ASP A 224 -12.29 16.72 0.77
C ASP A 224 -11.09 16.13 1.53
N ARG A 225 -11.22 15.92 2.84
CA ARG A 225 -10.14 15.46 3.71
C ARG A 225 -9.87 13.98 3.50
N ARG A 226 -8.73 13.52 4.03
CA ARG A 226 -8.25 12.16 3.75
C ARG A 226 -8.76 11.10 4.68
N VAL A 227 -9.14 11.43 5.90
CA VAL A 227 -9.72 10.47 6.84
C VAL A 227 -11.14 10.89 7.13
N HIS A 228 -12.11 10.08 6.75
CA HIS A 228 -13.51 10.30 7.08
C HIS A 228 -13.93 9.36 8.21
N LEU A 229 -14.40 9.95 9.30
CA LEU A 229 -14.92 9.21 10.45
C LEU A 229 -16.41 8.90 10.27
N TYR A 230 -16.78 7.67 10.66
CA TYR A 230 -18.13 7.12 10.64
C TYR A 230 -18.50 6.57 12.02
N ASP A 231 -19.74 6.77 12.42
CA ASP A 231 -20.32 6.30 13.68
C ASP A 231 -20.87 4.89 13.53
N SER A 232 -20.31 3.92 14.26
CA SER A 232 -21.00 2.65 14.49
C SER A 232 -22.13 2.86 15.49
N LYS A 233 -23.38 2.83 15.00
CA LYS A 233 -24.56 3.21 15.81
C LYS A 233 -25.16 2.11 16.67
N ASP A 234 -24.72 0.86 16.52
CA ASP A 234 -25.32 -0.27 17.20
C ASP A 234 -25.05 -0.23 18.70
N SER A 235 -26.08 -0.46 19.51
CA SER A 235 -25.96 -0.49 20.97
C SER A 235 -25.81 -1.92 21.47
N PRO A 236 -24.93 -2.20 22.46
CA PRO A 236 -24.08 -1.26 23.20
C PRO A 236 -22.77 -0.85 22.49
N GLY A 237 -22.52 -1.30 21.26
CA GLY A 237 -21.26 -1.12 20.53
C GLY A 237 -20.96 0.25 19.94
N ARG A 238 -21.62 1.28 20.47
CA ARG A 238 -21.61 2.59 19.84
C ARG A 238 -20.23 3.22 19.96
N GLY A 239 -19.60 3.51 18.83
CA GLY A 239 -18.35 4.25 18.77
C GLY A 239 -18.53 5.73 19.14
N VAL A 240 -17.45 6.50 19.06
CA VAL A 240 -17.56 7.97 19.20
C VAL A 240 -18.35 8.53 18.00
N PRO A 241 -19.46 9.27 18.21
CA PRO A 241 -20.37 9.66 17.13
C PRO A 241 -20.09 11.06 16.56
N LYS A 242 -19.11 11.79 17.13
CA LYS A 242 -18.81 13.18 16.78
C LYS A 242 -17.41 13.56 17.25
N PHE A 243 -16.90 14.66 16.70
CA PHE A 243 -15.68 15.28 17.21
C PHE A 243 -15.86 15.88 18.60
N ASP A 244 -14.75 15.96 19.35
CA ASP A 244 -14.64 16.86 20.50
C ASP A 244 -14.86 18.32 20.02
N ALA A 245 -15.47 19.15 20.86
CA ALA A 245 -15.72 20.55 20.56
C ALA A 245 -14.45 21.34 20.22
N ASN A 246 -13.29 20.93 20.74
CA ASN A 246 -12.01 21.61 20.54
C ASN A 246 -11.05 20.84 19.62
N PHE A 247 -11.53 19.84 18.86
CA PHE A 247 -10.67 19.15 17.90
C PHE A 247 -10.30 20.09 16.75
N PRO A 248 -9.00 20.39 16.51
CA PRO A 248 -8.59 21.37 15.49
C PRO A 248 -8.98 20.94 14.08
N GLY A 249 -8.96 19.63 13.85
CA GLY A 249 -9.08 19.03 12.54
C GLY A 249 -10.48 18.96 11.96
N GLY A 250 -11.53 19.03 12.77
CA GLY A 250 -12.89 18.74 12.34
C GLY A 250 -13.96 19.06 13.38
N SER A 251 -15.20 19.13 12.93
CA SER A 251 -16.36 19.40 13.80
C SER A 251 -17.60 18.67 13.29
N GLY A 252 -18.62 18.56 14.14
CA GLY A 252 -19.90 17.94 13.76
C GLY A 252 -19.99 16.44 14.06
N ASN A 253 -21.11 15.86 13.63
CA ASN A 253 -21.45 14.46 13.85
C ASN A 253 -20.96 13.59 12.69
N PHE A 254 -20.56 12.36 12.99
CA PHE A 254 -20.19 11.38 11.98
C PHE A 254 -21.44 10.76 11.34
N ALA A 255 -21.34 10.41 10.06
CA ALA A 255 -22.37 9.65 9.37
C ALA A 255 -22.43 8.22 9.92
N ASP A 256 -23.59 7.58 9.88
CA ASP A 256 -23.73 6.17 10.26
C ASP A 256 -22.90 5.28 9.31
N SER A 257 -22.11 4.35 9.84
CA SER A 257 -21.29 3.42 9.04
C SER A 257 -22.09 2.66 7.97
N LYS A 258 -23.38 2.40 8.22
CA LYS A 258 -24.29 1.80 7.21
C LYS A 258 -24.45 2.63 5.94
N THR A 259 -24.23 3.93 6.02
CA THR A 259 -24.34 4.81 4.85
C THR A 259 -23.18 4.64 3.86
N PHE A 260 -22.06 4.01 4.28
CA PHE A 260 -20.95 3.72 3.37
C PHE A 260 -20.81 2.22 3.07
N TRP A 261 -20.84 1.33 4.07
CA TRP A 261 -20.55 -0.09 3.80
C TRP A 261 -21.69 -0.86 3.13
N ASN A 262 -22.90 -0.29 3.05
CA ASN A 262 -24.03 -0.91 2.35
C ASN A 262 -24.00 -0.62 0.84
N ASP A 263 -23.07 0.22 0.35
CA ASP A 263 -23.01 0.66 -1.04
C ASP A 263 -21.57 0.60 -1.55
N VAL A 264 -21.31 -0.31 -2.48
CA VAL A 264 -20.00 -0.45 -3.12
C VAL A 264 -19.54 0.84 -3.81
N ASN A 265 -20.47 1.69 -4.27
CA ASN A 265 -20.11 2.98 -4.88
C ASN A 265 -19.61 3.99 -3.86
N LYS A 266 -20.03 3.87 -2.59
CA LYS A 266 -19.47 4.66 -1.50
C LYS A 266 -18.13 4.08 -1.06
N LEU A 267 -18.01 2.76 -0.95
CA LEU A 267 -16.76 2.09 -0.59
C LEU A 267 -15.65 2.38 -1.61
N LYS A 268 -15.91 2.27 -2.91
CA LYS A 268 -14.90 2.47 -3.97
C LYS A 268 -14.38 3.91 -4.07
N ALA A 269 -15.01 4.88 -3.41
CA ALA A 269 -14.49 6.23 -3.31
C ALA A 269 -13.32 6.36 -2.32
N TYR A 270 -13.04 5.31 -1.54
CA TYR A 270 -11.94 5.22 -0.59
C TYR A 270 -10.87 4.27 -1.08
N ASP A 271 -9.63 4.56 -0.72
CA ASP A 271 -8.48 3.69 -0.95
C ASP A 271 -8.36 2.62 0.14
N MET A 272 -8.79 2.96 1.36
CA MET A 272 -8.76 2.09 2.52
C MET A 272 -10.02 2.21 3.37
N VAL A 273 -10.45 1.08 3.92
CA VAL A 273 -11.53 0.99 4.90
C VAL A 273 -10.95 0.38 6.17
N ILE A 274 -11.08 1.10 7.29
CA ILE A 274 -10.62 0.67 8.61
C ILE A 274 -11.85 0.56 9.51
N LEU A 275 -12.06 -0.60 10.11
CA LEU A 275 -13.19 -0.85 10.99
C LEU A 275 -12.69 -1.11 12.41
N SER A 276 -12.87 -0.13 13.28
CA SER A 276 -12.58 -0.23 14.72
C SER A 276 -13.61 -1.11 15.42
N CYS A 277 -13.13 -2.04 16.23
CA CYS A 277 -13.89 -2.94 17.06
C CYS A 277 -15.02 -2.24 17.84
N GLU A 278 -16.24 -2.68 17.54
CA GLU A 278 -17.48 -2.22 18.15
C GLU A 278 -17.74 -2.89 19.52
N GLY A 279 -16.85 -3.76 20.02
CA GLY A 279 -17.05 -4.49 21.28
C GLY A 279 -18.02 -5.68 21.20
N GLY A 280 -18.56 -5.97 20.01
CA GLY A 280 -19.32 -7.19 19.74
C GLY A 280 -19.61 -7.42 18.25
N GLN A 281 -20.06 -8.64 17.91
CA GLN A 281 -20.64 -8.95 16.60
C GLN A 281 -22.10 -8.48 16.58
N TYR A 282 -22.36 -7.31 15.99
CA TYR A 282 -23.71 -6.77 15.91
C TYR A 282 -24.50 -7.26 14.69
N SER A 283 -25.82 -7.27 14.84
CA SER A 283 -26.80 -8.06 14.06
C SER A 283 -26.78 -7.87 12.53
N SER A 284 -27.42 -8.81 11.83
CA SER A 284 -27.67 -8.74 10.38
C SER A 284 -28.50 -7.53 9.93
N ALA A 285 -29.20 -6.85 10.85
CA ALA A 285 -29.86 -5.58 10.54
C ALA A 285 -28.85 -4.43 10.32
N ASN A 286 -27.64 -4.55 10.85
CA ASN A 286 -26.57 -3.57 10.70
C ASN A 286 -25.60 -3.92 9.57
N LYS A 287 -25.23 -5.19 9.48
CA LYS A 287 -24.38 -5.75 8.42
C LYS A 287 -25.18 -6.80 7.65
N PRO A 288 -26.17 -6.40 6.82
CA PRO A 288 -26.95 -7.34 6.00
C PRO A 288 -26.09 -7.98 4.91
N GLN A 289 -26.62 -9.00 4.22
CA GLN A 289 -25.91 -9.69 3.14
C GLN A 289 -25.40 -8.72 2.06
N ASP A 290 -26.20 -7.71 1.72
CA ASP A 290 -25.82 -6.70 0.72
C ASP A 290 -24.60 -5.89 1.16
N ALA A 291 -24.44 -5.61 2.46
CA ALA A 291 -23.25 -4.94 2.98
C ALA A 291 -22.02 -5.84 2.85
N LEU A 292 -22.15 -7.13 3.20
CA LEU A 292 -21.06 -8.10 3.06
C LEU A 292 -20.65 -8.23 1.58
N ASN A 293 -21.62 -8.30 0.68
CA ASN A 293 -21.37 -8.33 -0.77
C ASN A 293 -20.67 -7.05 -1.22
N ALA A 294 -21.12 -5.86 -0.78
CA ALA A 294 -20.49 -4.59 -1.13
C ALA A 294 -19.03 -4.50 -0.63
N MET A 295 -18.74 -4.98 0.59
CA MET A 295 -17.39 -5.06 1.14
C MET A 295 -16.51 -6.03 0.34
N LYS A 296 -17.06 -7.18 -0.06
CA LYS A 296 -16.39 -8.15 -0.94
C LYS A 296 -16.07 -7.53 -2.28
N ASP A 297 -17.05 -6.90 -2.94
CA ASP A 297 -16.90 -6.29 -4.25
C ASP A 297 -15.86 -5.16 -4.21
N TYR A 298 -15.88 -4.33 -3.15
CA TYR A 298 -14.85 -3.33 -2.90
C TYR A 298 -13.45 -3.93 -2.78
N ALA A 299 -13.29 -4.99 -1.98
CA ALA A 299 -12.02 -5.66 -1.85
C ALA A 299 -11.60 -6.32 -3.17
N ASP A 300 -12.51 -6.96 -3.90
CA ASP A 300 -12.24 -7.60 -5.20
C ASP A 300 -11.82 -6.59 -6.28
N LEU A 301 -12.26 -5.32 -6.19
CA LEU A 301 -11.83 -4.21 -7.06
C LEU A 301 -10.41 -3.71 -6.79
N GLY A 302 -9.75 -4.15 -5.71
CA GLY A 302 -8.43 -3.66 -5.29
C GLY A 302 -8.43 -2.91 -3.95
N GLY A 303 -9.60 -2.78 -3.31
CA GLY A 303 -9.73 -2.12 -2.01
C GLY A 303 -8.89 -2.75 -0.91
N ARG A 304 -8.50 -1.94 0.07
CA ARG A 304 -7.84 -2.38 1.30
C ARG A 304 -8.82 -2.32 2.46
N VAL A 305 -8.90 -3.38 3.25
CA VAL A 305 -9.76 -3.48 4.42
C VAL A 305 -8.95 -3.90 5.64
N PHE A 306 -9.08 -3.17 6.74
CA PHE A 306 -8.55 -3.56 8.04
C PHE A 306 -9.72 -3.83 9.00
N LEU A 307 -9.78 -5.05 9.52
CA LEU A 307 -10.85 -5.55 10.37
C LEU A 307 -10.30 -5.82 11.78
N SER A 308 -10.70 -5.01 12.75
CA SER A 308 -10.34 -5.22 14.14
C SER A 308 -11.33 -6.11 14.87
N HIS A 309 -10.84 -7.21 15.44
CA HIS A 309 -11.47 -8.07 16.43
C HIS A 309 -12.89 -8.51 16.07
N TRP A 310 -13.95 -7.87 16.57
CA TRP A 310 -15.33 -8.29 16.26
C TRP A 310 -15.76 -8.03 14.81
N HIS A 311 -14.93 -7.33 14.04
CA HIS A 311 -15.06 -7.26 12.59
C HIS A 311 -14.69 -8.55 11.86
N ASN A 312 -14.34 -9.63 12.58
CA ASN A 312 -14.31 -10.98 12.02
C ASN A 312 -15.65 -11.40 11.38
N ILE A 313 -16.75 -10.74 11.74
CA ILE A 313 -18.08 -10.92 11.16
C ILE A 313 -18.09 -10.77 9.63
N TRP A 314 -17.26 -9.89 9.09
CA TRP A 314 -17.14 -9.67 7.64
C TRP A 314 -16.53 -10.87 6.91
N ILE A 315 -15.76 -11.71 7.62
CA ILE A 315 -15.13 -12.91 7.07
C ILE A 315 -15.96 -14.14 7.41
N SER A 316 -16.26 -14.32 8.70
CA SER A 316 -16.92 -15.51 9.25
C SER A 316 -18.42 -15.60 8.98
N GLY A 317 -19.10 -14.45 8.87
CA GLY A 317 -20.57 -14.37 8.88
C GLY A 317 -21.21 -14.77 10.21
N ASN A 318 -20.44 -14.90 11.30
CA ASN A 318 -20.97 -15.29 12.60
C ASN A 318 -21.51 -14.06 13.36
N TYR A 319 -22.81 -14.07 13.62
CA TYR A 319 -23.49 -13.03 14.41
C TYR A 319 -23.78 -13.54 15.83
N LYS A 320 -23.60 -12.67 16.81
CA LYS A 320 -23.99 -12.94 18.18
C LYS A 320 -25.41 -12.45 18.41
N ALA A 321 -26.41 -13.33 18.39
CA ALA A 321 -27.78 -12.92 18.74
C ALA A 321 -27.93 -12.60 20.24
N SER A 322 -27.09 -13.17 21.11
CA SER A 322 -27.08 -12.93 22.57
C SER A 322 -25.76 -13.37 23.22
N PRO A 323 -25.40 -12.87 24.42
CA PRO A 323 -24.30 -13.40 25.24
C PRO A 323 -24.34 -14.94 25.35
N GLY A 324 -23.35 -15.63 24.78
CA GLY A 324 -23.25 -17.10 24.85
C GLY A 324 -23.91 -17.88 23.70
N SER A 325 -24.49 -17.22 22.68
CA SER A 325 -25.01 -17.91 21.48
C SER A 325 -24.31 -17.47 20.18
N ILE A 326 -23.93 -18.45 19.36
CA ILE A 326 -23.64 -18.26 17.93
C ILE A 326 -25.00 -18.44 17.24
N ALA A 327 -25.61 -17.35 16.78
CA ALA A 327 -26.84 -17.47 16.02
C ALA A 327 -26.48 -17.68 14.55
N ASN A 328 -26.85 -18.86 14.06
CA ASN A 328 -26.90 -19.16 12.64
C ASN A 328 -28.32 -18.79 12.17
N PRO A 329 -28.51 -17.57 11.64
CA PRO A 329 -28.42 -17.47 10.19
C PRO A 329 -27.72 -16.21 9.68
N ASN A 330 -26.69 -16.46 8.86
CA ASN A 330 -26.41 -15.88 7.55
C ASN A 330 -26.90 -14.44 7.32
N PRO A 331 -25.97 -13.48 7.35
CA PRO A 331 -25.21 -13.25 6.11
C PRO A 331 -23.75 -13.70 6.17
N VAL A 332 -23.23 -14.18 5.04
CA VAL A 332 -21.85 -14.65 4.91
C VAL A 332 -21.35 -14.48 3.48
N ILE A 333 -20.05 -14.24 3.31
CA ILE A 333 -19.38 -14.39 2.03
C ILE A 333 -18.88 -15.83 1.95
N GLN A 334 -19.48 -16.63 1.06
CA GLN A 334 -19.16 -18.07 0.96
C GLN A 334 -17.67 -18.32 0.72
N ASP A 335 -17.02 -17.45 -0.06
CA ASP A 335 -15.60 -17.56 -0.38
C ASP A 335 -14.68 -17.27 0.82
N TRP A 336 -15.15 -16.45 1.76
CA TRP A 336 -14.35 -15.92 2.88
C TRP A 336 -14.53 -16.70 4.16
N LYS A 337 -15.67 -17.37 4.37
CA LYS A 337 -15.94 -18.10 5.63
C LYS A 337 -14.86 -19.15 5.96
N ASP A 338 -14.26 -19.75 4.93
CA ASP A 338 -13.25 -20.80 5.03
C ASP A 338 -11.80 -20.23 5.03
N ILE A 339 -11.63 -18.92 5.18
CA ILE A 339 -10.32 -18.29 5.38
C ILE A 339 -9.73 -18.68 6.74
N ALA A 340 -10.58 -18.85 7.76
CA ALA A 340 -10.19 -19.24 9.10
C ALA A 340 -11.24 -20.13 9.75
N THR A 341 -10.81 -20.89 10.77
CA THR A 341 -11.69 -21.69 11.62
C THR A 341 -12.11 -20.86 12.81
N TRP A 342 -13.40 -20.53 12.89
CA TRP A 342 -13.94 -19.59 13.88
C TRP A 342 -14.54 -20.32 15.08
N THR A 343 -14.15 -19.91 16.28
CA THR A 343 -14.72 -20.43 17.54
C THR A 343 -15.27 -19.33 18.43
N ASN A 344 -14.92 -18.06 18.17
CA ASN A 344 -15.23 -16.92 19.03
C ASN A 344 -14.88 -17.22 20.50
N GLY A 345 -13.70 -17.79 20.73
CA GLY A 345 -13.15 -18.24 22.01
C GLY A 345 -12.90 -17.14 23.03
N GLN A 346 -12.01 -17.38 23.99
CA GLN A 346 -11.90 -16.58 25.21
C GLN A 346 -11.08 -15.29 25.00
N ASN A 347 -11.43 -14.26 25.78
CA ASN A 347 -10.59 -13.06 25.96
C ASN A 347 -9.42 -13.38 26.89
N PHE A 348 -8.34 -12.63 26.77
CA PHE A 348 -7.22 -12.67 27.70
C PHE A 348 -6.69 -11.27 27.97
N SER A 349 -6.23 -11.04 29.20
CA SER A 349 -5.76 -9.71 29.64
C SER A 349 -4.35 -9.39 29.16
N GLN A 350 -3.45 -10.37 29.16
CA GLN A 350 -2.09 -10.21 28.67
C GLN A 350 -1.51 -11.55 28.23
N LYS A 351 -1.01 -11.59 27.00
CA LYS A 351 -0.31 -12.74 26.40
C LYS A 351 0.85 -12.27 25.53
N THR A 352 1.60 -13.24 25.03
CA THR A 352 2.64 -13.03 24.05
C THR A 352 2.20 -13.67 22.74
N ASP A 353 2.22 -12.88 21.69
CA ASP A 353 2.12 -13.39 20.33
C ASP A 353 3.51 -13.67 19.78
N VAL A 354 3.57 -14.61 18.85
CA VAL A 354 4.74 -14.97 18.07
C VAL A 354 4.51 -14.52 16.63
N ILE A 355 5.54 -13.92 16.03
CA ILE A 355 5.57 -13.60 14.60
C ILE A 355 5.86 -14.89 13.83
N ASP A 356 5.04 -15.22 12.83
CA ASP A 356 5.26 -16.39 11.99
C ASP A 356 6.46 -16.16 11.06
N GLU A 357 7.65 -16.53 11.51
CA GLU A 357 8.88 -16.43 10.71
C GLU A 357 9.09 -17.63 9.77
N THR A 358 8.23 -18.66 9.84
CA THR A 358 8.41 -19.92 9.10
C THR A 358 7.56 -19.95 7.84
N SER A 359 6.27 -19.65 7.97
CA SER A 359 5.33 -19.72 6.85
C SER A 359 5.16 -18.39 6.14
N ASN A 360 5.48 -17.27 6.81
CA ASN A 360 5.41 -15.95 6.21
C ASN A 360 6.80 -15.47 5.78
N PRO A 361 7.05 -15.29 4.47
CA PRO A 361 8.37 -14.86 3.97
C PRO A 361 8.78 -13.46 4.47
N LYS A 362 7.82 -12.65 4.94
CA LYS A 362 8.08 -11.33 5.54
C LYS A 362 8.22 -11.38 7.07
N GLY A 363 7.95 -12.54 7.68
CA GLY A 363 8.02 -12.74 9.12
C GLY A 363 9.38 -12.38 9.72
N PRO A 364 10.53 -12.86 9.17
CA PRO A 364 11.84 -12.54 9.73
C PRO A 364 12.17 -11.04 9.72
N SER A 365 11.82 -10.34 8.64
CA SER A 365 12.01 -8.88 8.54
C SER A 365 11.05 -8.13 9.47
N PHE A 366 9.80 -8.57 9.59
CA PHE A 366 8.84 -8.00 10.53
C PHE A 366 9.31 -8.17 11.99
N ALA A 367 9.84 -9.35 12.35
CA ALA A 367 10.39 -9.61 13.68
C ALA A 367 11.59 -8.72 14.02
N THR A 368 12.48 -8.47 13.05
CA THR A 368 13.60 -7.55 13.21
C THR A 368 13.11 -6.10 13.32
N TRP A 369 12.21 -5.67 12.44
CA TRP A 369 11.64 -4.32 12.45
C TRP A 369 10.94 -4.00 13.79
N MET A 370 10.18 -4.95 14.35
CA MET A 370 9.50 -4.77 15.65
C MET A 370 10.46 -4.46 16.80
N VAL A 371 11.67 -5.02 16.79
CA VAL A 371 12.71 -4.69 17.78
C VAL A 371 13.33 -3.33 17.48
N ASN A 372 13.62 -3.03 16.22
CA ASN A 372 14.21 -1.76 15.79
C ASN A 372 13.33 -0.55 16.18
N VAL A 373 12.01 -0.71 16.10
CA VAL A 373 11.05 0.36 16.44
C VAL A 373 10.58 0.31 17.90
N MET A 374 11.17 -0.57 18.72
CA MET A 374 10.76 -0.80 20.12
C MET A 374 9.28 -1.23 20.26
N GLY A 375 8.70 -1.81 19.21
CA GLY A 375 7.40 -2.48 19.27
C GLY A 375 7.46 -3.78 20.09
N SER A 376 8.66 -4.35 20.24
CA SER A 376 8.95 -5.42 21.17
C SER A 376 10.38 -5.35 21.69
N THR A 377 10.62 -5.86 22.89
CA THR A 377 11.96 -6.05 23.46
C THR A 377 12.54 -7.43 23.15
N VAL A 378 11.75 -8.34 22.57
CA VAL A 378 12.14 -9.71 22.24
C VAL A 378 11.82 -9.97 20.78
N ARG A 379 12.86 -10.30 19.98
CA ARG A 379 12.70 -10.59 18.55
C ARG A 379 11.73 -11.76 18.35
N GLY A 380 10.78 -11.59 17.43
CA GLY A 380 9.79 -12.61 17.07
C GLY A 380 8.62 -12.71 18.05
N GLN A 381 8.59 -11.90 19.11
CA GLN A 381 7.49 -11.88 20.08
C GLN A 381 6.85 -10.49 20.15
N ILE A 382 5.55 -10.43 20.41
CA ILE A 382 4.81 -9.18 20.61
C ILE A 382 3.98 -9.31 21.88
N PRO A 383 4.18 -8.44 22.89
CA PRO A 383 3.30 -8.42 24.05
C PRO A 383 1.94 -7.82 23.66
N VAL A 384 0.87 -8.59 23.86
CA VAL A 384 -0.50 -8.19 23.54
C VAL A 384 -1.31 -8.07 24.82
N LYS A 385 -2.16 -7.04 24.89
CA LYS A 385 -3.05 -6.78 26.03
C LYS A 385 -4.49 -6.73 25.56
N ASP A 386 -5.39 -7.27 26.38
CA ASP A 386 -6.84 -7.22 26.17
C ASP A 386 -7.32 -7.78 24.81
N ALA A 387 -6.64 -8.82 24.30
CA ALA A 387 -6.96 -9.49 23.05
C ALA A 387 -7.83 -10.75 23.24
N ARG A 388 -8.13 -11.44 22.14
CA ARG A 388 -9.04 -12.59 22.10
C ARG A 388 -8.57 -13.67 21.15
N ILE A 389 -9.01 -14.90 21.40
CA ILE A 389 -8.93 -16.00 20.45
C ILE A 389 -10.26 -16.14 19.72
N THR A 390 -10.43 -15.46 18.60
CA THR A 390 -11.65 -15.50 17.78
C THR A 390 -11.59 -16.63 16.73
N SER A 391 -10.38 -16.95 16.26
CA SER A 391 -10.10 -18.08 15.37
C SER A 391 -9.11 -19.07 15.99
N THR A 392 -9.19 -20.35 15.62
CA THR A 392 -8.28 -21.42 16.09
C THR A 392 -7.40 -21.97 14.99
N GLY A 393 -7.46 -21.40 13.79
CA GLY A 393 -6.65 -21.80 12.65
C GLY A 393 -6.97 -20.97 11.42
N ILE A 394 -6.03 -20.93 10.47
CA ILE A 394 -6.25 -20.32 9.16
C ILE A 394 -6.10 -21.35 8.05
N ASN A 395 -6.73 -21.07 6.91
CA ASN A 395 -6.48 -21.79 5.67
C ASN A 395 -5.28 -21.17 4.95
N THR A 396 -4.10 -21.76 5.14
CA THR A 396 -2.83 -21.26 4.59
C THR A 396 -2.75 -21.31 3.06
N ALA A 397 -3.67 -22.02 2.38
CA ALA A 397 -3.79 -21.95 0.92
C ALA A 397 -4.49 -20.67 0.43
N LYS A 398 -5.17 -19.94 1.33
CA LYS A 398 -5.93 -18.73 1.02
C LYS A 398 -5.46 -17.48 1.76
N ALA A 399 -4.80 -17.64 2.91
CA ALA A 399 -4.40 -16.56 3.78
C ALA A 399 -2.97 -16.74 4.30
N GLU A 400 -2.34 -15.62 4.63
CA GLU A 400 -1.00 -15.54 5.22
C GLU A 400 -1.15 -15.23 6.72
N LEU A 401 -0.64 -16.12 7.57
CA LEU A 401 -0.52 -15.86 9.00
C LEU A 401 0.60 -14.84 9.24
N TRP A 402 0.38 -13.88 10.12
CA TRP A 402 1.40 -12.92 10.54
C TRP A 402 1.81 -13.12 11.99
N THR A 403 0.83 -13.30 12.88
CA THR A 403 1.08 -13.58 14.29
C THR A 403 0.10 -14.61 14.85
N TYR A 404 0.55 -15.35 15.85
CA TYR A 404 -0.27 -16.30 16.61
C TYR A 404 0.07 -16.25 18.10
N GLU A 405 -0.89 -16.54 18.96
CA GLU A 405 -0.67 -16.57 20.41
C GLU A 405 0.23 -17.76 20.79
N LEU A 406 1.25 -17.51 21.61
CA LEU A 406 2.36 -18.44 21.88
C LEU A 406 1.92 -19.83 22.39
N ASP A 407 0.97 -19.89 23.33
CA ASP A 407 0.61 -21.16 23.98
C ASP A 407 -0.38 -21.98 23.13
N SER A 408 -1.45 -21.33 22.68
CA SER A 408 -2.55 -21.96 21.95
C SER A 408 -2.29 -22.12 20.46
N HIS A 409 -1.31 -21.40 19.91
CA HIS A 409 -1.06 -21.27 18.47
C HIS A 409 -2.28 -20.73 17.70
N ALA A 410 -3.20 -20.06 18.39
CA ALA A 410 -4.34 -19.43 17.77
C ALA A 410 -3.90 -18.22 16.92
N PRO A 411 -4.39 -18.08 15.68
CA PRO A 411 -4.10 -16.90 14.87
C PRO A 411 -4.54 -15.61 15.55
N GLN A 412 -3.70 -14.59 15.51
CA GLN A 412 -3.96 -13.27 16.08
C GLN A 412 -3.90 -12.16 15.02
N ASN A 413 -3.06 -12.32 14.00
CA ASN A 413 -3.07 -11.43 12.83
C ASN A 413 -2.87 -12.25 11.57
N PHE A 414 -3.72 -12.02 10.56
CA PHE A 414 -3.57 -12.63 9.25
C PHE A 414 -4.11 -11.71 8.16
N GLN A 415 -3.68 -11.96 6.93
CA GLN A 415 -4.21 -11.27 5.75
C GLN A 415 -4.55 -12.25 4.64
N PHE A 416 -5.42 -11.83 3.72
CA PHE A 416 -5.63 -12.53 2.46
C PHE A 416 -5.83 -11.54 1.32
N THR A 417 -5.49 -11.96 0.10
CA THR A 417 -5.66 -11.17 -1.12
C THR A 417 -6.96 -11.54 -1.82
N THR A 418 -7.55 -10.55 -2.49
CA THR A 418 -8.86 -10.65 -3.15
C THR A 418 -8.75 -10.33 -4.65
N PRO A 419 -9.52 -11.00 -5.52
CA PRO A 419 -10.51 -12.04 -5.22
C PRO A 419 -9.90 -13.38 -4.80
N VAL A 420 -10.41 -13.97 -3.71
CA VAL A 420 -9.81 -15.18 -3.08
C VAL A 420 -9.75 -16.38 -4.02
N ASN A 421 -10.71 -16.49 -4.95
CA ASN A 421 -10.79 -17.59 -5.91
C ASN A 421 -10.08 -17.30 -7.24
N ALA A 422 -9.52 -16.10 -7.42
CA ALA A 422 -8.74 -15.78 -8.61
C ALA A 422 -7.31 -16.37 -8.50
N PRO A 423 -6.61 -16.59 -9.63
CA PRO A 423 -5.16 -16.82 -9.64
C PRO A 423 -4.39 -15.73 -8.89
N ALA A 424 -3.29 -16.08 -8.22
CA ALA A 424 -2.57 -15.16 -7.33
C ALA A 424 -2.10 -13.86 -8.02
N ASP A 425 -1.70 -13.95 -9.28
CA ASP A 425 -1.29 -12.82 -10.16
C ASP A 425 -2.46 -11.92 -10.60
N GLN A 426 -3.71 -12.36 -10.38
CA GLN A 426 -4.92 -11.60 -10.68
C GLN A 426 -5.55 -10.97 -9.43
N ARG A 427 -5.02 -11.25 -8.23
CA ARG A 427 -5.49 -10.66 -6.97
C ARG A 427 -4.82 -9.32 -6.74
N CYS A 428 -5.59 -8.32 -6.33
CA CYS A 428 -5.06 -6.97 -6.09
C CYS A 428 -5.62 -6.29 -4.85
N GLY A 429 -6.77 -6.72 -4.33
CA GLY A 429 -7.25 -6.25 -3.04
C GLY A 429 -6.63 -7.02 -1.88
N LYS A 430 -6.85 -6.49 -0.67
CA LYS A 430 -6.31 -7.09 0.54
C LYS A 430 -7.22 -6.83 1.73
N VAL A 431 -7.46 -7.88 2.50
CA VAL A 431 -8.16 -7.83 3.77
C VAL A 431 -7.21 -8.29 4.86
N VAL A 432 -7.09 -7.49 5.92
CA VAL A 432 -6.32 -7.79 7.12
C VAL A 432 -7.29 -7.96 8.28
N TYR A 433 -7.07 -9.01 9.07
CA TYR A 433 -7.76 -9.24 10.31
C TYR A 433 -6.76 -9.21 11.48
N SER A 434 -7.10 -8.47 12.53
CA SER A 434 -6.32 -8.41 13.78
C SER A 434 -7.23 -8.68 14.96
N ASP A 435 -6.87 -9.66 15.78
CA ASP A 435 -7.51 -10.03 17.05
C ASP A 435 -6.77 -9.44 18.27
N MET A 436 -5.67 -8.75 17.99
CA MET A 436 -4.74 -8.10 18.93
C MET A 436 -5.26 -6.81 19.52
#